data_AF-A0ABD2P035-F1
#
_entry.id   AF-A0ABD2P035-F1
#
_cell.length_a   1.000
_cell.length_b   1.000
_cell.length_c   1.000
_cell.angle_alpha   90.00
_cell.angle_beta   90.00
_cell.angle_gamma   90.00
#
_symmetry.space_group_name_H-M   'P 1'
#
loop_
_entity.id
_entity.type
_entity.pdbx_description
1 polymer ?
#
loop_
_entity_poly.entity_id
_entity_poly.type
_entity_poly.pdbx_seq_one_letter_code
_entity_poly.pdbx_strand_id
1 'polypeptide(L)'
;MHLYNLTLQKATAITHAVHGNFSGTKMQEIVISRGKTLEVLRPDPNTGKVHTVLSTEVFGIIRSLMPFRLTGGTKDYVVVGSDSGRIVILEYMPQKNVFEKVHQETFGKSGVRRIVPGQYLATDPRGRAVMIGAVEKQKLAYILNRDAQARLTISSPLEAHKSNTLVYHMVGVDVGYDNPTFACLEIDYEDADTDPTGEAAQKTQQTLTFYELHLGTNHVVRKYSEPLEEHANFLVTVPGGYDGPSGVLICSENYLTYKNLGDQHDIRCPIPRRRNDLDDPERGMIFVCSATHKTKSMFFFLAQTEQGDIFKITLETEDDMVTEIKLKYFDTVPVATAMCVLKTGFLFVASEFGNHYLYQIAHLGDDDDELEFSSAMPLEEGDTFFFAPRALRNLVLVDEMESLSPILSSRVADLAGEDTPQLYMMCGRGPRSSLRVLRHGLEVSEMAVSELPGNPNAVWTVKKRSDDEYDAYIIVSFGNATLVLSIGETVEEVTDSGFLGTTPTLSCSALSDDALVQVYPYGIRHICADKRVNEWKTPGKKQ
;
A
#
# COMPACT_ATOMS: atom_id res chain seq x y z
N MET A 1 16.97 7.52 38.50
CA MET A 1 16.67 8.17 37.21
C MET A 1 15.39 7.57 36.68
N HIS A 2 14.34 8.37 36.51
CA HIS A 2 13.06 7.92 35.93
C HIS A 2 12.95 8.52 34.53
N LEU A 3 12.53 7.72 33.56
CA LEU A 3 12.31 8.15 32.18
C LEU A 3 10.87 7.83 31.78
N TYR A 4 10.35 8.60 30.82
CA TYR A 4 9.03 8.41 30.24
C TYR A 4 9.16 8.34 28.71
N ASN A 5 8.61 7.28 28.10
CA ASN A 5 8.64 7.08 26.66
C ASN A 5 7.37 7.66 26.04
N LEU A 6 7.54 8.54 25.04
CA LEU A 6 6.46 9.09 24.23
C LEU A 6 6.89 9.08 22.76
N THR A 7 5.97 8.70 21.87
CA THR A 7 6.19 8.69 20.43
C THR A 7 5.58 9.95 19.82
N LEU A 8 6.40 10.80 19.20
CA LEU A 8 5.95 12.02 18.51
C LEU A 8 5.43 11.72 17.10
N GLN A 9 6.27 11.06 16.28
CA GLN A 9 5.91 10.55 14.98
C GLN A 9 5.90 9.02 15.04
N LYS A 10 4.77 8.40 14.72
CA LYS A 10 4.66 6.94 14.67
C LYS A 10 5.53 6.38 13.54
N ALA A 11 5.83 5.09 13.62
CA ALA A 11 6.56 4.39 12.55
C ALA A 11 5.81 4.56 11.23
N THR A 12 6.52 4.83 10.14
CA THR A 12 5.93 5.00 8.81
C THR A 12 6.24 3.84 7.87
N ALA A 13 7.17 2.94 8.20
CA ALA A 13 7.42 1.74 7.38
C ALA A 13 6.19 0.83 7.35
N ILE A 14 5.84 0.28 6.18
CA ILE A 14 4.78 -0.72 6.05
C ILE A 14 5.42 -2.08 5.81
N THR A 15 5.11 -3.02 6.69
CA THR A 15 5.61 -4.41 6.62
C THR A 15 4.62 -5.35 5.94
N HIS A 16 3.32 -5.08 6.10
CA HIS A 16 2.25 -5.87 5.50
C HIS A 16 1.11 -4.94 5.12
N ALA A 17 0.45 -5.21 4.00
CA ALA A 17 -0.75 -4.52 3.57
C ALA A 17 -1.73 -5.53 3.01
N VAL A 18 -2.98 -5.48 3.47
CA VAL A 18 -4.06 -6.35 2.99
C VAL A 18 -5.30 -5.51 2.73
N HIS A 19 -6.06 -5.84 1.68
CA HIS A 19 -7.26 -5.11 1.33
C HIS A 19 -8.52 -5.98 1.44
N GLY A 20 -9.65 -5.33 1.71
CA GLY A 20 -10.90 -6.03 1.98
C GLY A 20 -12.04 -5.06 2.31
N ASN A 21 -13.25 -5.58 2.42
CA ASN A 21 -14.43 -4.88 2.92
C ASN A 21 -14.47 -4.98 4.46
N PHE A 22 -13.56 -4.29 5.14
CA PHE A 22 -13.41 -4.36 6.59
C PHE A 22 -14.52 -3.61 7.33
N SER A 23 -15.11 -2.57 6.72
CA SER A 23 -16.29 -1.89 7.28
C SER A 23 -17.61 -2.64 7.06
N GLY A 24 -17.62 -3.75 6.31
CA GLY A 24 -18.84 -4.48 5.93
C GLY A 24 -19.70 -3.76 4.89
N THR A 25 -19.14 -2.77 4.20
CA THR A 25 -19.79 -2.05 3.09
C THR A 25 -19.20 -2.51 1.75
N LYS A 26 -19.70 -1.98 0.61
CA LYS A 26 -19.10 -2.25 -0.70
C LYS A 26 -17.72 -1.62 -0.89
N MET A 27 -17.39 -0.59 -0.11
CA MET A 27 -16.09 0.08 -0.18
C MET A 27 -14.99 -0.85 0.34
N GLN A 28 -13.84 -0.82 -0.32
CA GLN A 28 -12.65 -1.54 0.14
C GLN A 28 -11.76 -0.59 0.93
N GLU A 29 -11.26 -1.10 2.05
CA GLU A 29 -10.23 -0.47 2.87
C GLU A 29 -8.94 -1.30 2.81
N ILE A 30 -7.85 -0.69 3.27
CA ILE A 30 -6.54 -1.34 3.36
C ILE A 30 -6.15 -1.38 4.83
N VAL A 31 -5.91 -2.57 5.37
CA VAL A 31 -5.32 -2.73 6.70
C VAL A 31 -3.82 -2.90 6.52
N ILE A 32 -3.04 -2.04 7.18
CA ILE A 32 -1.58 -2.06 7.12
C ILE A 32 -0.97 -2.33 8.49
N SER A 33 0.17 -3.02 8.49
CA SER A 33 1.02 -3.20 9.66
C SER A 33 2.28 -2.37 9.52
N ARG A 34 2.54 -1.51 10.50
CA ARG A 34 3.79 -0.76 10.66
C ARG A 34 4.71 -1.38 11.73
N GLY A 35 4.70 -2.71 11.82
CA GLY A 35 5.41 -3.49 12.82
C GLY A 35 4.67 -3.54 14.15
N LYS A 36 4.66 -2.43 14.91
CA LYS A 36 4.01 -2.32 16.23
C LYS A 36 2.65 -1.62 16.23
N THR A 37 2.23 -1.10 15.07
CA THR A 37 0.99 -0.35 14.88
C THR A 37 0.18 -1.00 13.78
N LEU A 38 -1.12 -1.19 14.02
CA LEU A 38 -2.09 -1.65 13.04
C LEU A 38 -2.97 -0.46 12.63
N GLU A 39 -3.10 -0.21 11.34
CA GLU A 39 -3.87 0.93 10.82
C GLU A 39 -4.89 0.48 9.77
N VAL A 40 -6.02 1.21 9.72
CA VAL A 40 -7.01 1.10 8.65
C VAL A 40 -6.88 2.35 7.79
N LEU A 41 -6.54 2.16 6.53
CA LEU A 41 -6.51 3.20 5.51
C LEU A 41 -7.75 3.10 4.61
N ARG A 42 -8.27 4.26 4.22
CA ARG A 42 -9.37 4.38 3.26
C ARG A 42 -8.92 5.24 2.09
N PRO A 43 -8.66 4.64 0.92
CA PRO A 43 -8.51 5.40 -0.32
C PRO A 43 -9.89 5.92 -0.73
N ASP A 44 -10.01 7.23 -0.92
CA ASP A 44 -11.22 7.87 -1.43
C ASP A 44 -11.20 7.86 -2.96
N PRO A 45 -12.14 7.15 -3.63
CA PRO A 45 -12.17 7.08 -5.09
C PRO A 45 -12.45 8.42 -5.79
N ASN A 46 -13.04 9.41 -5.09
CA ASN A 46 -13.42 10.69 -5.69
C ASN A 46 -12.26 11.68 -5.69
N THR A 47 -11.57 11.81 -4.56
CA THR A 47 -10.44 12.73 -4.39
C THR A 47 -9.11 12.07 -4.73
N GLY A 48 -9.07 10.74 -4.74
CA GLY A 48 -7.85 9.98 -4.95
C GLY A 48 -6.91 9.94 -3.74
N LYS A 49 -7.31 10.49 -2.58
CA LYS A 49 -6.47 10.58 -1.39
C LYS A 49 -6.62 9.37 -0.46
N VAL A 50 -5.54 9.00 0.22
CA VAL A 50 -5.53 7.95 1.23
C VAL A 50 -5.68 8.56 2.62
N HIS A 51 -6.78 8.25 3.30
CA HIS A 51 -7.02 8.71 4.67
C HIS A 51 -6.76 7.60 5.69
N THR A 52 -6.04 7.92 6.76
CA THR A 52 -5.92 7.02 7.92
C THR A 52 -7.17 7.14 8.77
N VAL A 53 -7.97 6.07 8.85
CA VAL A 53 -9.23 6.01 9.59
C VAL A 53 -9.02 5.61 11.05
N LEU A 54 -8.14 4.62 11.27
CA LEU A 54 -7.82 4.09 12.58
C LEU A 54 -6.31 3.81 12.67
N SER A 55 -5.69 4.10 13.81
CA SER A 55 -4.30 3.74 14.10
C SER A 55 -4.17 3.31 15.55
N THR A 56 -3.87 2.03 15.77
CA THR A 56 -3.81 1.39 17.09
C THR A 56 -2.44 0.76 17.32
N GLU A 57 -1.77 1.12 18.41
CA GLU A 57 -0.56 0.39 18.84
C GLU A 57 -0.96 -0.97 19.42
N VAL A 58 -0.34 -2.04 18.92
CA VAL A 58 -0.62 -3.42 19.37
C VAL A 58 0.35 -3.89 20.45
N PHE A 59 1.40 -3.13 20.73
CA PHE A 59 2.45 -3.43 21.72
C PHE A 59 3.12 -4.81 21.52
N GLY A 60 3.33 -5.19 20.27
CA GLY A 60 4.01 -6.43 19.86
C GLY A 60 4.54 -6.30 18.44
N ILE A 61 5.10 -7.39 17.92
CA ILE A 61 5.62 -7.46 16.55
C ILE A 61 4.63 -8.24 15.70
N ILE A 62 3.94 -7.55 14.78
CA ILE A 62 3.12 -8.19 13.76
C ILE A 62 4.04 -8.84 12.73
N ARG A 63 3.92 -10.15 12.55
CA ARG A 63 4.78 -10.97 11.70
C ARG A 63 4.07 -11.50 10.46
N SER A 64 2.74 -11.61 10.52
CA SER A 64 1.91 -12.05 9.41
C SER A 64 0.50 -11.47 9.57
N LEU A 65 -0.10 -11.05 8.45
CA LEU A 65 -1.39 -10.37 8.43
C LEU A 65 -2.19 -10.88 7.23
N MET A 66 -3.38 -11.46 7.45
CA MET A 66 -4.22 -12.00 6.37
C MET A 66 -5.69 -11.65 6.58
N PRO A 67 -6.42 -11.22 5.54
CA PRO A 67 -7.86 -11.07 5.61
C PRO A 67 -8.54 -12.40 5.28
N PHE A 68 -9.75 -12.62 5.81
CA PHE A 68 -10.61 -13.68 5.31
C PHE A 68 -12.09 -13.30 5.44
N ARG A 69 -12.91 -13.99 4.66
CA ARG A 69 -14.36 -13.85 4.67
C ARG A 69 -15.02 -15.19 4.89
N LEU A 70 -15.91 -15.28 5.87
CA LEU A 70 -16.76 -16.45 6.04
C LEU A 70 -17.69 -16.64 4.83
N THR A 71 -18.02 -17.88 4.51
CA THR A 71 -18.98 -18.22 3.43
C THR A 71 -20.32 -17.48 3.63
N GLY A 72 -20.72 -16.71 2.62
CA GLY A 72 -21.93 -15.90 2.64
C GLY A 72 -21.86 -14.63 3.51
N GLY A 73 -20.69 -14.32 4.09
CA GLY A 73 -20.45 -13.07 4.81
C GLY A 73 -20.27 -11.88 3.87
N THR A 74 -20.46 -10.67 4.41
CA THR A 74 -20.28 -9.40 3.68
C THR A 74 -19.07 -8.60 4.17
N LYS A 75 -18.48 -9.00 5.30
CA LYS A 75 -17.41 -8.30 6.00
C LYS A 75 -16.19 -9.19 6.12
N ASP A 76 -15.02 -8.60 5.93
CA ASP A 76 -13.74 -9.28 6.10
C ASP A 76 -13.24 -9.13 7.54
N TYR A 77 -12.76 -10.23 8.10
CA TYR A 77 -12.01 -10.26 9.35
C TYR A 77 -10.51 -10.18 9.06
N VAL A 78 -9.73 -9.84 10.08
CA VAL A 78 -8.27 -9.77 9.99
C VAL A 78 -7.66 -10.77 10.96
N VAL A 79 -6.89 -11.73 10.46
CA VAL A 79 -6.10 -12.64 11.29
C VAL A 79 -4.69 -12.07 11.44
N VAL A 80 -4.21 -12.03 12.67
CA VAL A 80 -2.90 -11.49 13.02
C VAL A 80 -2.05 -12.57 13.69
N GLY A 81 -0.92 -12.89 13.07
CA GLY A 81 0.18 -13.62 13.69
C GLY A 81 1.19 -12.64 14.28
N SER A 82 1.54 -12.84 15.54
CA SER A 82 2.42 -11.95 16.30
C SER A 82 3.51 -12.72 17.03
N ASP A 83 4.37 -12.01 17.74
CA ASP A 83 5.35 -12.57 18.68
C ASP A 83 4.74 -13.04 20.01
N SER A 84 3.41 -13.03 20.19
CA SER A 84 2.80 -13.35 21.50
C SER A 84 2.67 -14.85 21.81
N GLY A 85 2.78 -15.74 20.81
CA GLY A 85 2.40 -17.15 20.95
C GLY A 85 0.88 -17.38 20.93
N ARG A 86 0.14 -16.39 20.41
CA ARG A 86 -1.32 -16.40 20.26
C ARG A 86 -1.70 -15.99 18.83
N ILE A 87 -2.81 -16.54 18.33
CA ILE A 87 -3.46 -16.12 17.09
C ILE A 87 -4.66 -15.26 17.46
N VAL A 88 -4.79 -14.11 16.79
CA VAL A 88 -5.86 -13.15 17.08
C VAL A 88 -6.68 -12.93 15.82
N ILE A 89 -8.01 -12.97 15.96
CA ILE A 89 -8.93 -12.57 14.90
C ILE A 89 -9.62 -11.27 15.30
N LEU A 90 -9.48 -10.26 14.44
CA LEU A 90 -9.99 -8.91 14.65
C LEU A 90 -11.13 -8.62 13.68
N GLU A 91 -12.09 -7.83 14.16
CA GLU A 91 -13.15 -7.24 13.36
C GLU A 91 -13.10 -5.72 13.52
N TYR A 92 -13.05 -4.97 12.41
CA TYR A 92 -13.10 -3.52 12.47
C TYR A 92 -14.54 -3.05 12.68
N MET A 93 -14.79 -2.18 13.68
CA MET A 93 -16.12 -1.67 14.02
C MET A 93 -16.24 -0.18 13.68
N PRO A 94 -16.80 0.19 12.50
CA PRO A 94 -16.83 1.58 12.03
C PRO A 94 -17.54 2.54 12.98
N GLN A 95 -18.61 2.09 13.64
CA GLN A 95 -19.41 2.91 14.56
C GLN A 95 -18.61 3.35 15.80
N LYS A 96 -17.68 2.51 16.26
CA LYS A 96 -16.83 2.77 17.43
C LYS A 96 -15.42 3.21 17.05
N ASN A 97 -15.09 3.14 15.76
CA ASN A 97 -13.75 3.29 15.20
C ASN A 97 -12.68 2.50 16.00
N VAL A 98 -12.89 1.19 16.17
CA VAL A 98 -11.98 0.32 16.94
C VAL A 98 -11.87 -1.06 16.29
N PHE A 99 -10.73 -1.73 16.50
CA PHE A 99 -10.63 -3.17 16.27
C PHE A 99 -11.19 -3.93 17.47
N GLU A 100 -12.30 -4.63 17.26
CA GLU A 100 -12.83 -5.56 18.23
C GLU A 100 -12.09 -6.90 18.11
N LYS A 101 -11.61 -7.40 19.25
CA LYS A 101 -10.94 -8.69 19.32
C LYS A 101 -11.98 -9.80 19.44
N VAL A 102 -12.28 -10.45 18.32
CA VAL A 102 -13.32 -11.48 18.26
C VAL A 102 -12.84 -12.78 18.90
N HIS A 103 -11.63 -13.22 18.55
CA HIS A 103 -11.02 -14.43 19.10
C HIS A 103 -9.54 -14.23 19.43
N GLN A 104 -9.07 -14.96 20.44
CA GLN A 104 -7.66 -15.01 20.83
C GLN A 104 -7.33 -16.39 21.39
N GLU A 105 -6.71 -17.23 20.57
CA GLU A 105 -6.31 -18.58 20.97
C GLU A 105 -4.82 -18.63 21.30
N THR A 106 -4.46 -19.33 22.38
CA THR A 106 -3.07 -19.48 22.81
C THR A 106 -2.55 -20.84 22.39
N PHE A 107 -1.40 -20.88 21.71
CA PHE A 107 -0.79 -22.11 21.22
C PHE A 107 0.67 -22.27 21.61
N GLY A 108 1.35 -21.20 22.05
CA GLY A 108 2.79 -21.23 22.29
C GLY A 108 3.30 -20.16 23.24
N LYS A 109 4.63 -20.05 23.31
CA LYS A 109 5.33 -19.05 24.13
C LYS A 109 5.55 -17.76 23.34
N SER A 110 5.65 -16.64 24.04
CA SER A 110 6.01 -15.35 23.44
C SER A 110 7.47 -15.27 22.99
N GLY A 111 7.74 -14.34 22.08
CA GLY A 111 8.98 -14.08 21.38
C GLY A 111 8.95 -14.53 19.91
N VAL A 112 9.79 -13.92 19.09
CA VAL A 112 10.09 -14.35 17.72
C VAL A 112 10.95 -15.62 17.80
N ARG A 113 10.31 -16.79 17.93
CA ARG A 113 10.99 -18.08 18.08
C ARG A 113 10.97 -18.86 16.77
N ARG A 114 12.00 -19.69 16.58
CA ARG A 114 12.19 -20.55 15.40
C ARG A 114 11.05 -21.55 15.20
N ILE A 115 10.64 -22.23 16.26
CA ILE A 115 9.64 -23.31 16.23
C ILE A 115 8.25 -22.92 16.72
N VAL A 116 8.02 -21.67 17.16
CA VAL A 116 6.67 -21.25 17.60
C VAL A 116 5.96 -20.54 16.45
N PRO A 117 4.73 -20.96 16.08
CA PRO A 117 4.00 -20.37 14.96
C PRO A 117 3.75 -18.87 15.09
N GLY A 118 3.65 -18.21 13.95
CA GLY A 118 3.39 -16.77 13.86
C GLY A 118 4.16 -16.06 12.76
N GLN A 119 5.12 -16.72 12.11
CA GLN A 119 5.85 -16.16 10.97
C GLN A 119 5.02 -16.22 9.69
N TYR A 120 4.35 -17.36 9.46
CA TYR A 120 3.58 -17.61 8.25
C TYR A 120 2.12 -17.78 8.60
N LEU A 121 1.24 -17.28 7.73
CA LEU A 121 -0.20 -17.34 7.91
C LEU A 121 -0.86 -17.49 6.55
N ALA A 122 -1.75 -18.47 6.44
CA ALA A 122 -2.50 -18.73 5.23
C ALA A 122 -3.96 -19.03 5.56
N THR A 123 -4.86 -18.50 4.74
CA THR A 123 -6.30 -18.64 4.92
C THR A 123 -6.89 -19.40 3.73
N ASP A 124 -7.80 -20.32 4.00
CA ASP A 124 -8.67 -20.90 2.95
C ASP A 124 -9.44 -19.77 2.26
N PRO A 125 -9.42 -19.66 0.91
CA PRO A 125 -10.09 -18.57 0.20
C PRO A 125 -11.62 -18.50 0.42
N ARG A 126 -12.24 -19.60 0.86
CA ARG A 126 -13.66 -19.63 1.28
C ARG A 126 -13.86 -19.39 2.79
N GLY A 127 -12.80 -19.08 3.52
CA GLY A 127 -12.83 -18.69 4.93
C GLY A 127 -13.21 -19.80 5.90
N ARG A 128 -13.00 -21.08 5.54
CA ARG A 128 -13.36 -22.24 6.35
C ARG A 128 -12.26 -22.68 7.31
N ALA A 129 -11.02 -22.32 7.02
CA ALA A 129 -9.87 -22.67 7.83
C ALA A 129 -8.74 -21.64 7.71
N VAL A 130 -7.90 -21.59 8.73
CA VAL A 130 -6.66 -20.79 8.74
C VAL A 130 -5.52 -21.65 9.27
N MET A 131 -4.37 -21.58 8.62
CA MET A 131 -3.15 -22.27 9.03
C MET A 131 -2.11 -21.23 9.44
N ILE A 132 -1.50 -21.44 10.61
CA ILE A 132 -0.43 -20.62 11.16
C ILE A 132 0.84 -21.47 11.32
N GLY A 133 1.95 -20.97 10.80
CA GLY A 133 3.22 -21.70 10.70
C GLY A 133 4.37 -20.99 11.40
N ALA A 134 5.29 -21.79 11.94
CA ALA A 134 6.62 -21.35 12.36
C ALA A 134 7.61 -21.45 11.19
N VAL A 135 8.84 -20.95 11.39
CA VAL A 135 9.93 -21.13 10.41
C VAL A 135 10.35 -22.60 10.33
N GLU A 136 10.21 -23.34 11.43
CA GLU A 136 10.54 -24.75 11.47
C GLU A 136 9.48 -25.54 12.25
N LYS A 137 9.25 -26.77 11.80
CA LYS A 137 8.54 -27.83 12.52
C LYS A 137 7.06 -27.63 12.74
N GLN A 138 6.66 -26.62 13.50
CA GLN A 138 5.29 -26.48 13.98
C GLN A 138 4.42 -25.73 12.96
N LYS A 139 3.32 -26.38 12.56
CA LYS A 139 2.19 -25.78 11.85
C LYS A 139 0.91 -26.19 12.56
N LEU A 140 -0.04 -25.27 12.67
CA LEU A 140 -1.34 -25.46 13.31
C LEU A 140 -2.44 -24.97 12.39
N ALA A 141 -3.50 -25.75 12.23
CA ALA A 141 -4.70 -25.38 11.49
C ALA A 141 -5.88 -25.17 12.44
N TYR A 142 -6.67 -24.14 12.19
CA TYR A 142 -7.90 -23.83 12.91
C TYR A 142 -9.06 -23.85 11.93
N ILE A 143 -10.16 -24.52 12.30
CA ILE A 143 -11.41 -24.49 11.56
C ILE A 143 -12.19 -23.26 12.00
N LEU A 144 -12.72 -22.54 11.02
CA LEU A 144 -13.51 -21.33 11.20
C LEU A 144 -14.95 -21.63 10.80
N ASN A 145 -15.88 -21.35 11.69
CA ASN A 145 -17.30 -21.58 11.45
C ASN A 145 -18.14 -20.42 11.99
N ARG A 146 -19.46 -20.50 11.82
CA ARG A 146 -20.41 -19.55 12.39
C ARG A 146 -21.42 -20.26 13.28
N ASP A 147 -21.76 -19.64 14.41
CA ASP A 147 -22.86 -20.11 15.26
C ASP A 147 -24.24 -19.74 14.66
N ALA A 148 -25.32 -20.15 15.33
CA ALA A 148 -26.69 -19.85 14.92
C ALA A 148 -27.00 -18.33 14.93
N GLN A 149 -26.20 -17.54 15.66
CA GLN A 149 -26.28 -16.09 15.74
C GLN A 149 -25.34 -15.39 14.74
N ALA A 150 -24.78 -16.14 13.78
CA ALA A 150 -23.84 -15.66 12.76
C ALA A 150 -22.53 -15.08 13.31
N ARG A 151 -22.15 -15.42 14.55
CA ARG A 151 -20.85 -15.05 15.12
C ARG A 151 -19.81 -16.07 14.71
N LEU A 152 -18.61 -15.57 14.40
CA LEU A 152 -17.45 -16.39 14.13
C LEU A 152 -17.14 -17.30 15.33
N THR A 153 -16.82 -18.56 15.08
CA THR A 153 -16.30 -19.51 16.05
C THR A 153 -15.00 -20.13 15.52
N ILE A 154 -14.09 -20.48 16.43
CA ILE A 154 -12.80 -21.09 16.13
C ILE A 154 -12.70 -22.45 16.83
N SER A 155 -12.16 -23.46 16.15
CA SER A 155 -11.95 -24.79 16.72
C SER A 155 -10.69 -24.86 17.60
N SER A 156 -10.50 -25.98 18.29
CA SER A 156 -9.17 -26.35 18.79
C SER A 156 -8.17 -26.50 17.63
N PRO A 157 -6.88 -26.23 17.87
CA PRO A 157 -5.85 -26.35 16.83
C PRO A 157 -5.64 -27.81 16.44
N LEU A 158 -5.47 -28.03 15.14
CA LEU A 158 -5.08 -29.31 14.56
C LEU A 158 -3.60 -29.24 14.17
N GLU A 159 -2.83 -30.24 14.62
CA GLU A 159 -1.39 -30.26 14.44
C GLU A 159 -0.99 -30.81 13.07
N ALA A 160 -0.08 -30.11 12.39
CA ALA A 160 0.56 -30.56 11.16
C ALA A 160 2.09 -30.49 11.31
N HIS A 161 2.61 -31.04 12.41
CA HIS A 161 4.02 -30.93 12.77
C HIS A 161 4.89 -31.88 11.94
N LYS A 162 6.07 -31.41 11.52
CA LYS A 162 7.07 -32.24 10.85
C LYS A 162 8.47 -31.80 11.31
N SER A 163 9.14 -32.64 12.10
CA SER A 163 10.49 -32.35 12.61
C SER A 163 11.50 -32.14 11.47
N ASN A 164 12.55 -31.35 11.75
CA ASN A 164 13.67 -31.13 10.84
C ASN A 164 13.28 -30.48 9.50
N THR A 165 12.11 -29.83 9.45
CA THR A 165 11.61 -29.19 8.23
C THR A 165 11.51 -27.68 8.41
N LEU A 166 12.23 -26.96 7.55
CA LEU A 166 12.14 -25.52 7.37
C LEU A 166 10.98 -25.19 6.44
N VAL A 167 10.25 -24.11 6.74
CA VAL A 167 9.17 -23.58 5.91
C VAL A 167 9.60 -22.22 5.36
N TYR A 168 9.51 -22.04 4.04
CA TYR A 168 9.89 -20.80 3.36
C TYR A 168 8.70 -19.86 3.14
N HIS A 169 7.55 -20.43 2.76
CA HIS A 169 6.30 -19.72 2.54
C HIS A 169 5.11 -20.67 2.63
N MET A 170 3.91 -20.12 2.86
CA MET A 170 2.67 -20.88 2.99
C MET A 170 1.51 -20.09 2.37
N VAL A 171 0.66 -20.76 1.58
CA VAL A 171 -0.56 -20.18 1.00
C VAL A 171 -1.73 -21.14 1.10
N GLY A 172 -2.95 -20.59 1.14
CA GLY A 172 -4.18 -21.36 0.96
C GLY A 172 -4.42 -21.61 -0.52
N VAL A 173 -4.82 -22.82 -0.88
CA VAL A 173 -5.18 -23.20 -2.25
C VAL A 173 -6.69 -23.05 -2.43
N ASP A 174 -7.15 -22.38 -3.49
CA ASP A 174 -8.58 -22.21 -3.75
C ASP A 174 -9.15 -23.48 -4.38
N VAL A 175 -9.52 -24.44 -3.53
CA VAL A 175 -10.12 -25.73 -3.96
C VAL A 175 -11.65 -25.66 -4.07
N GLY A 176 -12.22 -24.46 -4.23
CA GLY A 176 -13.67 -24.28 -4.18
C GLY A 176 -14.23 -24.73 -2.83
N TYR A 177 -15.08 -25.76 -2.81
CA TYR A 177 -15.70 -26.29 -1.59
C TYR A 177 -15.16 -27.66 -1.15
N ASP A 178 -14.12 -28.18 -1.81
CA ASP A 178 -13.43 -29.38 -1.35
C ASP A 178 -12.65 -29.12 -0.06
N ASN A 179 -12.08 -30.16 0.56
CA ASN A 179 -11.33 -30.04 1.81
C ASN A 179 -10.25 -28.95 1.70
N PRO A 180 -10.23 -27.95 2.61
CA PRO A 180 -9.24 -26.88 2.57
C PRO A 180 -7.82 -27.42 2.46
N THR A 181 -7.06 -26.87 1.52
CA THR A 181 -5.69 -27.31 1.25
C THR A 181 -4.73 -26.14 1.39
N PHE A 182 -3.58 -26.39 2.03
CA PHE A 182 -2.51 -25.42 2.24
C PHE A 182 -1.23 -25.90 1.56
N ALA A 183 -0.67 -25.07 0.69
CA ALA A 183 0.60 -25.35 0.02
C ALA A 183 1.74 -24.64 0.75
N CYS A 184 2.81 -25.39 1.02
CA CYS A 184 3.99 -24.92 1.74
C CYS A 184 5.26 -25.24 0.96
N LEU A 185 6.21 -24.30 0.96
CA LEU A 185 7.58 -24.54 0.51
C LEU A 185 8.41 -25.07 1.68
N GLU A 186 8.94 -26.28 1.57
CA GLU A 186 9.58 -27.01 2.67
C GLU A 186 10.95 -27.58 2.30
N ILE A 187 11.91 -27.54 3.23
CA ILE A 187 13.20 -28.25 3.12
C ILE A 187 13.41 -29.11 4.36
N ASP A 188 13.70 -30.39 4.17
CA ASP A 188 14.13 -31.30 5.23
C ASP A 188 15.66 -31.27 5.32
N TYR A 189 16.20 -30.93 6.49
CA TYR A 189 17.65 -30.77 6.71
C TYR A 189 18.25 -31.89 7.57
N GLU A 190 17.49 -32.95 7.88
CA GLU A 190 17.95 -34.06 8.73
C GLU A 190 19.23 -34.73 8.19
N ASP A 191 19.26 -35.03 6.88
CA ASP A 191 20.43 -35.64 6.23
C ASP A 191 21.62 -34.67 6.18
N ALA A 192 21.37 -33.38 5.95
CA ALA A 192 22.41 -32.36 5.90
C ALA A 192 23.12 -32.16 7.26
N ASP A 193 22.40 -32.28 8.37
CA ASP A 193 22.96 -32.18 9.72
C ASP A 193 23.84 -33.39 10.10
N THR A 194 23.59 -34.55 9.47
CA THR A 194 24.29 -35.80 9.79
C THR A 194 25.47 -36.10 8.87
N ASP A 195 25.64 -35.35 7.78
CA ASP A 195 26.70 -35.52 6.79
C ASP A 195 27.86 -34.52 6.97
N PRO A 196 29.02 -34.94 7.50
CA PRO A 196 30.17 -34.05 7.67
C PRO A 196 30.84 -33.64 6.35
N THR A 197 30.52 -34.30 5.23
CA THR A 197 31.12 -33.98 3.91
C THR A 197 30.51 -32.74 3.28
N GLY A 198 29.26 -32.40 3.66
CA GLY A 198 28.50 -31.28 3.09
C GLY A 198 27.85 -31.61 1.74
N GLU A 199 27.98 -32.83 1.23
CA GLU A 199 27.34 -33.23 -0.03
C GLU A 199 25.81 -33.30 0.10
N ALA A 200 25.30 -33.78 1.24
CA ALA A 200 23.86 -33.85 1.50
C ALA A 200 23.23 -32.45 1.42
N ALA A 201 23.85 -31.45 2.05
CA ALA A 201 23.37 -30.07 2.03
C ALA A 201 23.29 -29.48 0.62
N GLN A 202 24.20 -29.85 -0.29
CA GLN A 202 24.17 -29.40 -1.69
C GLN A 202 23.11 -30.12 -2.53
N LYS A 203 22.77 -31.36 -2.17
CA LYS A 203 21.77 -32.18 -2.89
C LYS A 203 20.35 -31.98 -2.34
N THR A 204 20.19 -31.40 -1.16
CA THR A 204 18.88 -31.15 -0.55
C THR A 204 18.06 -30.18 -1.40
N GLN A 205 16.96 -30.67 -1.96
CA GLN A 205 16.04 -29.86 -2.75
C GLN A 205 14.89 -29.33 -1.90
N GLN A 206 14.40 -28.15 -2.26
CA GLN A 206 13.12 -27.64 -1.75
C GLN A 206 11.97 -28.49 -2.30
N THR A 207 10.95 -28.70 -1.48
CA THR A 207 9.75 -29.47 -1.82
C THR A 207 8.51 -28.59 -1.69
N LEU A 208 7.57 -28.72 -2.64
CA LEU A 208 6.23 -28.18 -2.52
C LEU A 208 5.33 -29.23 -1.88
N THR A 209 4.84 -28.95 -0.68
CA THR A 209 4.02 -29.87 0.11
C THR A 209 2.60 -29.33 0.27
N PHE A 210 1.60 -30.17 -0.03
CA PHE A 210 0.19 -29.85 0.17
C PHE A 210 -0.35 -30.57 1.42
N TYR A 211 -0.86 -29.77 2.35
CA TYR A 211 -1.55 -30.23 3.56
C TYR A 211 -3.06 -30.11 3.35
N GLU A 212 -3.77 -31.23 3.41
CA GLU A 212 -5.23 -31.27 3.28
C GLU A 212 -5.87 -31.37 4.68
N LEU A 213 -6.84 -30.50 4.94
CA LEU A 213 -7.63 -30.52 6.16
C LEU A 213 -8.95 -31.26 5.92
N HIS A 214 -9.04 -32.48 6.44
CA HIS A 214 -10.28 -33.26 6.35
C HIS A 214 -11.29 -32.79 7.40
N LEU A 215 -12.29 -32.01 6.96
CA LEU A 215 -13.32 -31.45 7.83
C LEU A 215 -14.20 -32.52 8.51
N GLY A 216 -14.42 -33.67 7.86
CA GLY A 216 -15.24 -34.75 8.42
C GLY A 216 -14.58 -35.52 9.55
N THR A 217 -13.26 -35.71 9.48
CA THR A 217 -12.46 -36.50 10.43
C THR A 217 -11.61 -35.63 11.35
N ASN A 218 -11.63 -34.30 11.19
CA ASN A 218 -10.93 -33.32 12.01
C ASN A 218 -9.42 -33.60 12.17
N HIS A 219 -8.73 -33.90 11.08
CA HIS A 219 -7.28 -34.02 11.08
C HIS A 219 -6.66 -33.44 9.80
N VAL A 220 -5.39 -33.05 9.88
CA VAL A 220 -4.61 -32.56 8.75
C VAL A 220 -3.68 -33.66 8.28
N VAL A 221 -3.66 -33.91 6.97
CA VAL A 221 -2.74 -34.89 6.36
C VAL A 221 -1.82 -34.20 5.38
N ARG A 222 -0.57 -34.67 5.33
CA ARG A 222 0.36 -34.32 4.25
C ARG A 222 -0.02 -35.18 3.03
N LYS A 223 -0.82 -34.62 2.14
CA LYS A 223 -1.41 -35.36 1.01
C LYS A 223 -0.40 -35.57 -0.12
N TYR A 224 0.36 -34.53 -0.43
CA TYR A 224 1.25 -34.50 -1.59
C TYR A 224 2.54 -33.79 -1.22
N SER A 225 3.66 -34.22 -1.80
CA SER A 225 4.93 -33.54 -1.65
C SER A 225 5.83 -33.89 -2.82
N GLU A 226 6.29 -32.86 -3.54
CA GLU A 226 7.16 -33.03 -4.68
C GLU A 226 8.36 -32.09 -4.62
N PRO A 227 9.55 -32.56 -5.05
CA PRO A 227 10.72 -31.71 -5.16
C PRO A 227 10.51 -30.64 -6.25
N LEU A 228 11.07 -29.48 -5.99
CA LEU A 228 11.21 -28.39 -6.94
C LEU A 228 12.60 -28.47 -7.59
N GLU A 229 12.65 -28.07 -8.86
CA GLU A 229 13.90 -27.98 -9.60
C GLU A 229 14.78 -26.85 -9.06
N GLU A 230 14.18 -25.70 -8.78
CA GLU A 230 14.86 -24.50 -8.27
C GLU A 230 14.25 -24.05 -6.94
N HIS A 231 15.06 -23.37 -6.14
CA HIS A 231 14.59 -22.77 -4.88
C HIS A 231 13.63 -21.60 -5.15
N ALA A 232 12.43 -21.73 -4.58
CA ALA A 232 11.36 -20.76 -4.61
C ALA A 232 11.36 -19.88 -3.35
N ASN A 233 11.00 -18.62 -3.53
CA ASN A 233 10.96 -17.63 -2.44
C ASN A 233 9.54 -17.45 -1.86
N PHE A 234 8.49 -17.40 -2.70
CA PHE A 234 7.10 -17.38 -2.24
C PHE A 234 6.12 -18.01 -3.24
N LEU A 235 4.87 -18.16 -2.80
CA LEU A 235 3.79 -18.77 -3.57
C LEU A 235 2.65 -17.75 -3.76
N VAL A 236 1.90 -17.89 -4.86
CA VAL A 236 0.68 -17.11 -5.14
C VAL A 236 -0.50 -18.06 -5.29
N THR A 237 -1.60 -17.78 -4.60
CA THR A 237 -2.86 -18.51 -4.73
C THR A 237 -3.50 -18.22 -6.08
N VAL A 238 -3.73 -19.27 -6.88
CA VAL A 238 -4.53 -19.18 -8.11
C VAL A 238 -6.00 -19.40 -7.78
N PRO A 239 -6.92 -18.54 -8.25
CA PRO A 239 -8.35 -18.75 -8.06
C PRO A 239 -8.83 -20.10 -8.61
N GLY A 240 -9.78 -20.72 -7.91
CA GLY A 240 -10.25 -22.05 -8.25
C GLY A 240 -11.74 -22.27 -8.06
N GLY A 241 -12.19 -23.49 -8.35
CA GLY A 241 -13.60 -23.83 -8.45
C GLY A 241 -14.22 -23.20 -9.71
N TYR A 242 -15.33 -22.49 -9.58
CA TYR A 242 -15.96 -21.82 -10.73
C TYR A 242 -15.20 -20.60 -11.25
N ASP A 243 -14.20 -20.13 -10.53
CA ASP A 243 -13.49 -18.88 -10.81
C ASP A 243 -12.15 -19.10 -11.55
N GLY A 244 -11.68 -20.35 -11.70
CA GLY A 244 -10.38 -20.66 -12.29
C GLY A 244 -9.90 -22.09 -12.01
N PRO A 245 -8.67 -22.44 -12.44
CA PRO A 245 -8.16 -23.81 -12.43
C PRO A 245 -7.63 -24.30 -11.06
N SER A 246 -7.65 -23.46 -10.00
CA SER A 246 -6.97 -23.73 -8.73
C SER A 246 -5.44 -23.82 -8.88
N GLY A 247 -4.74 -24.40 -7.90
CA GLY A 247 -3.29 -24.54 -7.90
C GLY A 247 -2.54 -23.33 -7.33
N VAL A 248 -1.22 -23.32 -7.56
CA VAL A 248 -0.31 -22.29 -7.07
C VAL A 248 0.67 -21.86 -8.15
N LEU A 249 1.02 -20.57 -8.15
CA LEU A 249 2.23 -20.09 -8.82
C LEU A 249 3.38 -20.08 -7.83
N ILE A 250 4.51 -20.62 -8.27
CA ILE A 250 5.75 -20.75 -7.52
C ILE A 250 6.72 -19.74 -8.13
N CYS A 251 7.09 -18.73 -7.34
CA CYS A 251 8.10 -17.77 -7.73
C CYS A 251 9.47 -18.29 -7.32
N SER A 252 10.35 -18.50 -8.30
CA SER A 252 11.72 -18.98 -8.10
C SER A 252 12.71 -18.01 -8.73
N GLU A 253 14.00 -18.22 -8.49
CA GLU A 253 15.05 -17.50 -9.19
C GLU A 253 14.93 -17.74 -10.70
N ASN A 254 14.81 -16.65 -11.47
CA ASN A 254 14.67 -16.59 -12.93
C ASN A 254 13.42 -17.25 -13.52
N TYR A 255 12.56 -17.90 -12.73
CA TYR A 255 11.42 -18.66 -13.24
C TYR A 255 10.14 -18.43 -12.45
N LEU A 256 9.02 -18.49 -13.16
CA LEU A 256 7.67 -18.62 -12.63
C LEU A 256 7.11 -19.99 -13.03
N THR A 257 6.71 -20.79 -12.06
CA THR A 257 6.18 -22.14 -12.31
C THR A 257 4.75 -22.26 -11.82
N TYR A 258 3.82 -22.64 -12.67
CA TYR A 258 2.48 -23.04 -12.27
C TYR A 258 2.45 -24.54 -11.97
N LYS A 259 1.88 -24.88 -10.82
CA LYS A 259 1.74 -26.27 -10.38
C LYS A 259 0.40 -26.47 -9.70
N ASN A 260 -0.29 -27.54 -10.08
CA ASN A 260 -1.55 -27.96 -9.47
C ASN A 260 -1.49 -29.45 -9.12
N LEU A 261 -2.42 -29.90 -8.28
CA LEU A 261 -2.57 -31.32 -7.96
C LEU A 261 -3.25 -32.06 -9.11
N GLY A 262 -2.94 -33.36 -9.25
CA GLY A 262 -3.58 -34.24 -10.23
C GLY A 262 -2.78 -34.38 -11.51
N ASP A 263 -3.46 -34.43 -12.65
CA ASP A 263 -2.86 -34.70 -13.97
C ASP A 263 -2.31 -33.44 -14.67
N GLN A 264 -2.34 -32.28 -14.00
CA GLN A 264 -1.77 -31.04 -14.52
C GLN A 264 -0.25 -31.15 -14.59
N HIS A 265 0.33 -30.91 -15.76
CA HIS A 265 1.77 -30.82 -15.93
C HIS A 265 2.31 -29.49 -15.40
N ASP A 266 3.58 -29.52 -14.94
CA ASP A 266 4.28 -28.33 -14.49
C ASP A 266 4.54 -27.40 -15.70
N ILE A 267 4.10 -26.14 -15.60
CA ILE A 267 4.28 -25.13 -16.64
C ILE A 267 5.25 -24.08 -16.13
N ARG A 268 6.34 -23.86 -16.85
CA ARG A 268 7.41 -22.94 -16.46
C ARG A 268 7.53 -21.81 -17.46
N CYS A 269 7.73 -20.60 -16.97
CA CYS A 269 8.05 -19.44 -17.80
C CYS A 269 9.24 -18.68 -17.19
N PRO A 270 10.29 -18.36 -17.98
CA PRO A 270 11.39 -17.54 -17.50
C PRO A 270 10.94 -16.10 -17.25
N ILE A 271 11.52 -15.45 -16.25
CA ILE A 271 11.27 -14.05 -15.91
C ILE A 271 11.94 -13.17 -16.98
N PRO A 272 11.19 -12.31 -17.70
CA PRO A 272 11.76 -11.41 -18.69
C PRO A 272 12.77 -10.44 -18.06
N ARG A 273 13.89 -10.17 -18.73
CA ARG A 273 14.92 -9.21 -18.29
C ARG A 273 14.86 -7.90 -19.08
N ARG A 274 15.35 -6.83 -18.48
CA ARG A 274 15.51 -5.54 -19.18
C ARG A 274 16.55 -5.68 -20.29
N ARG A 275 16.29 -5.07 -21.45
CA ARG A 275 17.29 -4.95 -22.52
C ARG A 275 18.47 -4.12 -22.02
N ASN A 276 19.68 -4.62 -22.26
CA ASN A 276 20.93 -3.94 -21.92
C ASN A 276 21.02 -3.57 -20.43
N ASP A 277 20.58 -4.48 -19.56
CA ASP A 277 20.69 -4.30 -18.12
C ASP A 277 22.15 -4.06 -17.70
N LEU A 278 22.34 -3.15 -16.75
CA LEU A 278 23.66 -2.76 -16.24
C LEU A 278 24.10 -3.60 -15.04
N ASP A 279 23.15 -4.33 -14.44
CA ASP A 279 23.43 -5.29 -13.38
C ASP A 279 24.27 -6.47 -13.90
N ASP A 280 24.97 -7.13 -12.98
CA ASP A 280 25.78 -8.31 -13.28
C ASP A 280 24.90 -9.42 -13.93
N PRO A 281 25.25 -9.90 -15.15
CA PRO A 281 24.50 -10.97 -15.81
C PRO A 281 24.42 -12.26 -15.00
N GLU A 282 25.41 -12.55 -14.14
CA GLU A 282 25.42 -13.74 -13.27
C GLU A 282 24.42 -13.66 -12.12
N ARG A 283 23.93 -12.45 -11.80
CA ARG A 283 22.89 -12.26 -10.79
C ARG A 283 21.53 -12.66 -11.34
N GLY A 284 20.86 -13.59 -10.67
CA GLY A 284 19.48 -13.96 -10.97
C GLY A 284 18.45 -12.90 -10.56
N MET A 285 17.20 -13.15 -10.93
CA MET A 285 16.06 -12.26 -10.68
C MET A 285 14.96 -13.01 -9.95
N ILE A 286 14.35 -12.38 -8.94
CA ILE A 286 13.16 -12.91 -8.25
C ILE A 286 12.03 -11.89 -8.24
N PHE A 287 10.82 -12.36 -8.00
CA PHE A 287 9.71 -11.50 -7.59
C PHE A 287 9.80 -11.19 -6.10
N VAL A 288 9.43 -9.99 -5.69
CA VAL A 288 9.45 -9.54 -4.27
C VAL A 288 8.06 -9.53 -3.63
N CYS A 289 7.01 -9.30 -4.43
CA CYS A 289 5.63 -9.35 -3.99
C CYS A 289 4.68 -9.61 -5.17
N SER A 290 3.44 -10.00 -4.84
CA SER A 290 2.38 -10.19 -5.81
C SER A 290 1.05 -9.60 -5.31
N ALA A 291 0.21 -9.16 -6.23
CA ALA A 291 -1.19 -8.88 -5.97
C ALA A 291 -2.08 -9.71 -6.92
N THR A 292 -3.12 -10.32 -6.38
CA THR A 292 -4.11 -11.07 -7.14
C THR A 292 -5.35 -10.21 -7.33
N HIS A 293 -5.78 -10.02 -8.57
CA HIS A 293 -7.05 -9.36 -8.86
C HIS A 293 -8.02 -10.36 -9.48
N LYS A 294 -9.22 -10.46 -8.88
CA LYS A 294 -10.30 -11.32 -9.38
C LYS A 294 -11.54 -10.48 -9.69
N THR A 295 -12.00 -10.60 -10.93
CA THR A 295 -13.32 -10.14 -11.38
C THR A 295 -14.24 -11.34 -11.60
N LYS A 296 -15.48 -11.11 -12.03
CA LYS A 296 -16.42 -12.21 -12.35
C LYS A 296 -16.07 -12.93 -13.66
N SER A 297 -15.36 -12.28 -14.56
CA SER A 297 -15.07 -12.79 -15.90
C SER A 297 -13.63 -13.27 -16.06
N MET A 298 -12.70 -12.65 -15.36
CA MET A 298 -11.27 -12.95 -15.46
C MET A 298 -10.55 -12.70 -14.14
N PHE A 299 -9.38 -13.30 -14.01
CA PHE A 299 -8.41 -12.98 -12.97
C PHE A 299 -7.06 -12.73 -13.61
N PHE A 300 -6.23 -11.94 -12.94
CA PHE A 300 -4.84 -11.72 -13.31
C PHE A 300 -4.02 -11.45 -12.06
N PHE A 301 -2.71 -11.54 -12.20
CA PHE A 301 -1.77 -11.22 -11.13
C PHE A 301 -0.89 -10.05 -11.56
N LEU A 302 -0.51 -9.22 -10.59
CA LEU A 302 0.58 -8.26 -10.74
C LEU A 302 1.73 -8.75 -9.86
N ALA A 303 2.85 -9.14 -10.44
CA ALA A 303 4.03 -9.55 -9.70
C ALA A 303 5.17 -8.55 -9.94
N GLN A 304 5.83 -8.12 -8.87
CA GLN A 304 6.90 -7.12 -8.95
C GLN A 304 8.27 -7.77 -8.78
N THR A 305 9.23 -7.45 -9.64
CA THR A 305 10.63 -7.90 -9.53
C THR A 305 11.45 -7.07 -8.55
N GLU A 306 12.69 -7.50 -8.24
CA GLU A 306 13.63 -6.73 -7.40
C GLU A 306 13.99 -5.34 -7.95
N GLN A 307 13.86 -5.14 -9.26
CA GLN A 307 14.11 -3.85 -9.93
C GLN A 307 12.87 -2.95 -9.97
N GLY A 308 11.74 -3.41 -9.40
CA GLY A 308 10.49 -2.67 -9.34
C GLY A 308 9.57 -2.85 -10.54
N ASP A 309 9.90 -3.76 -11.46
CA ASP A 309 9.09 -4.02 -12.66
C ASP A 309 7.88 -4.86 -12.32
N ILE A 310 6.69 -4.33 -12.61
CA ILE A 310 5.44 -5.06 -12.46
C ILE A 310 5.16 -5.79 -13.77
N PHE A 311 4.94 -7.10 -13.67
CA PHE A 311 4.42 -7.93 -14.75
C PHE A 311 2.96 -8.27 -14.47
N LYS A 312 2.12 -8.09 -15.49
CA LYS A 312 0.79 -8.69 -15.54
C LYS A 312 0.95 -10.14 -15.95
N ILE A 313 0.49 -11.04 -15.10
CA ILE A 313 0.50 -12.49 -15.35
C ILE A 313 -0.93 -12.94 -15.57
N THR A 314 -1.15 -13.64 -16.68
CA THR A 314 -2.43 -14.30 -17.03
C THR A 314 -2.17 -15.77 -17.29
N LEU A 315 -3.19 -16.59 -17.02
CA LEU A 315 -3.15 -18.03 -17.28
C LEU A 315 -4.19 -18.34 -18.35
N GLU A 316 -3.75 -19.00 -19.42
CA GLU A 316 -4.66 -19.55 -20.42
C GLU A 316 -5.08 -20.96 -19.99
N THR A 317 -6.37 -21.25 -20.16
CA THR A 317 -6.95 -22.52 -19.73
C THR A 317 -7.77 -23.13 -20.86
N GLU A 318 -7.56 -24.41 -21.13
CA GLU A 318 -8.38 -25.24 -22.01
C GLU A 318 -8.86 -26.48 -21.24
N ASP A 319 -10.16 -26.80 -21.32
CA ASP A 319 -10.77 -27.95 -20.64
C ASP A 319 -10.40 -28.09 -19.15
N ASP A 320 -10.46 -26.98 -18.40
CA ASP A 320 -10.10 -26.85 -16.97
C ASP A 320 -8.62 -27.13 -16.63
N MET A 321 -7.76 -27.31 -17.64
CA MET A 321 -6.30 -27.42 -17.50
C MET A 321 -5.62 -26.13 -17.96
N VAL A 322 -4.56 -25.72 -17.27
CA VAL A 322 -3.74 -24.59 -17.72
C VAL A 322 -2.85 -25.07 -18.87
N THR A 323 -2.78 -24.27 -19.93
CA THR A 323 -1.98 -24.56 -21.13
C THR A 323 -0.71 -23.73 -21.17
N GLU A 324 -0.80 -22.43 -20.84
CA GLU A 324 0.34 -21.53 -20.84
C GLU A 324 0.23 -20.42 -19.79
N ILE A 325 1.40 -19.97 -19.32
CA ILE A 325 1.54 -18.77 -18.48
C ILE A 325 1.97 -17.63 -19.40
N LYS A 326 1.22 -16.53 -19.38
CA LYS A 326 1.53 -15.32 -20.13
C LYS A 326 2.01 -14.23 -19.19
N LEU A 327 3.13 -13.60 -19.53
CA LEU A 327 3.71 -12.47 -18.81
C LEU A 327 3.81 -11.28 -19.74
N LYS A 328 3.31 -10.14 -19.29
CA LYS A 328 3.41 -8.87 -20.01
C LYS A 328 3.89 -7.77 -19.09
N TYR A 329 4.87 -6.99 -19.54
CA TYR A 329 5.41 -5.89 -18.75
C TYR A 329 4.37 -4.77 -18.59
N PHE A 330 3.99 -4.49 -17.34
CA PHE A 330 2.87 -3.62 -17.00
C PHE A 330 3.32 -2.17 -16.77
N ASP A 331 4.18 -1.92 -15.78
CA ASP A 331 4.80 -0.61 -15.49
C ASP A 331 5.88 -0.81 -14.40
N THR A 332 6.77 0.17 -14.22
CA THR A 332 7.79 0.14 -13.15
C THR A 332 7.40 1.10 -12.03
N VAL A 333 7.38 0.61 -10.79
CA VAL A 333 7.16 1.42 -9.57
C VAL A 333 8.25 1.10 -8.54
N PRO A 334 8.42 1.90 -7.47
CA PRO A 334 9.39 1.56 -6.43
C PRO A 334 9.12 0.19 -5.80
N VAL A 335 10.19 -0.53 -5.44
CA VAL A 335 10.14 -1.86 -4.85
C VAL A 335 9.24 -1.86 -3.61
N ALA A 336 8.28 -2.79 -3.59
CA ALA A 336 7.22 -2.86 -2.59
C ALA A 336 7.29 -4.14 -1.77
N THR A 337 6.97 -4.01 -0.49
CA THR A 337 6.75 -5.15 0.41
C THR A 337 5.41 -5.81 0.11
N ALA A 338 4.40 -5.02 -0.28
CA ALA A 338 3.06 -5.50 -0.58
C ALA A 338 2.36 -4.58 -1.59
N MET A 339 1.54 -5.18 -2.45
CA MET A 339 0.67 -4.49 -3.39
C MET A 339 -0.79 -4.86 -3.13
N CYS A 340 -1.71 -3.92 -3.29
CA CYS A 340 -3.15 -4.14 -3.13
C CYS A 340 -3.91 -3.59 -4.33
N VAL A 341 -4.50 -4.46 -5.14
CA VAL A 341 -5.34 -4.08 -6.29
C VAL A 341 -6.80 -3.97 -5.85
N LEU A 342 -7.32 -2.75 -5.85
CA LEU A 342 -8.66 -2.41 -5.41
C LEU A 342 -9.66 -2.49 -6.58
N LYS A 343 -10.88 -2.89 -6.28
CA LYS A 343 -12.00 -3.01 -7.24
C LYS A 343 -12.42 -1.68 -7.87
N THR A 344 -12.03 -0.56 -7.26
CA THR A 344 -12.28 0.79 -7.77
C THR A 344 -11.26 1.23 -8.82
N GLY A 345 -10.37 0.34 -9.27
CA GLY A 345 -9.37 0.65 -10.30
C GLY A 345 -8.14 1.36 -9.71
N PHE A 346 -7.78 1.06 -8.46
CA PHE A 346 -6.60 1.63 -7.82
C PHE A 346 -5.60 0.53 -7.43
N LEU A 347 -4.32 0.85 -7.51
CA LEU A 347 -3.22 0.03 -7.04
C LEU A 347 -2.50 0.77 -5.91
N PHE A 348 -2.56 0.23 -4.71
CA PHE A 348 -1.77 0.71 -3.58
C PHE A 348 -0.45 -0.05 -3.50
N VAL A 349 0.66 0.69 -3.44
CA VAL A 349 2.03 0.17 -3.44
C VAL A 349 2.71 0.56 -2.12
N ALA A 350 2.80 -0.39 -1.21
CA ALA A 350 3.52 -0.23 0.05
C ALA A 350 5.02 -0.47 -0.17
N SER A 351 5.75 0.58 -0.55
CA SER A 351 7.21 0.53 -0.73
C SER A 351 7.93 -0.04 0.49
N GLU A 352 8.98 -0.84 0.28
CA GLU A 352 9.82 -1.38 1.37
C GLU A 352 10.51 -0.26 2.17
N PHE A 353 10.93 0.78 1.47
CA PHE A 353 11.57 1.97 1.99
C PHE A 353 11.07 3.22 1.26
N GLY A 354 11.14 4.37 1.92
CA GLY A 354 10.65 5.64 1.41
C GLY A 354 9.12 5.73 1.40
N ASN A 355 8.62 6.74 0.69
CA ASN A 355 7.19 7.02 0.56
C ASN A 355 6.44 5.85 -0.09
N HIS A 356 5.15 5.75 0.20
CA HIS A 356 4.21 4.80 -0.37
C HIS A 356 3.31 5.49 -1.39
N TYR A 357 2.75 4.75 -2.33
CA TYR A 357 2.06 5.34 -3.47
C TYR A 357 0.68 4.72 -3.68
N LEU A 358 -0.27 5.56 -4.08
CA LEU A 358 -1.54 5.14 -4.65
C LEU A 358 -1.58 5.55 -6.12
N TYR A 359 -1.76 4.55 -6.97
CA TYR A 359 -1.93 4.75 -8.41
C TYR A 359 -3.37 4.44 -8.82
N GLN A 360 -3.87 5.13 -9.83
CA GLN A 360 -5.07 4.76 -10.56
C GLN A 360 -4.67 3.94 -11.78
N ILE A 361 -5.37 2.84 -12.00
CA ILE A 361 -5.20 1.97 -13.16
C ILE A 361 -6.02 2.59 -14.30
N ALA A 362 -5.33 3.25 -15.23
CA ALA A 362 -5.93 3.84 -16.41
C ALA A 362 -6.24 2.77 -17.48
N HIS A 363 -5.31 1.83 -17.63
CA HIS A 363 -5.39 0.74 -18.62
C HIS A 363 -4.97 -0.58 -17.98
N LEU A 364 -5.59 -1.69 -18.44
CA LEU A 364 -5.25 -3.04 -17.97
C LEU A 364 -4.03 -3.65 -18.68
N GLY A 365 -3.39 -2.91 -19.60
CA GLY A 365 -2.22 -3.35 -20.33
C GLY A 365 -2.48 -4.41 -21.40
N ASP A 366 -3.72 -4.60 -21.85
CA ASP A 366 -4.07 -5.60 -22.88
C ASP A 366 -3.91 -5.05 -24.31
N ASP A 367 -4.42 -3.83 -24.57
CA ASP A 367 -4.52 -3.23 -25.91
C ASP A 367 -3.37 -2.27 -26.25
N ASP A 368 -2.12 -2.73 -26.12
CA ASP A 368 -0.93 -1.95 -26.52
C ASP A 368 0.04 -2.78 -27.38
N ASP A 369 0.99 -2.09 -28.03
CA ASP A 369 2.01 -2.69 -28.90
C ASP A 369 3.14 -3.39 -28.10
N GLU A 370 2.95 -3.65 -26.81
CA GLU A 370 3.96 -4.27 -25.94
C GLU A 370 3.99 -5.79 -26.15
N LEU A 371 5.19 -6.35 -26.06
CA LEU A 371 5.41 -7.78 -26.22
C LEU A 371 4.79 -8.55 -25.05
N GLU A 372 3.98 -9.54 -25.38
CA GLU A 372 3.49 -10.56 -24.46
C GLU A 372 4.37 -11.81 -24.61
N PHE A 373 4.83 -12.34 -23.48
CA PHE A 373 5.68 -13.52 -23.42
C PHE A 373 4.85 -14.71 -22.94
N SER A 374 4.95 -15.85 -23.61
CA SER A 374 4.26 -17.08 -23.20
C SER A 374 5.26 -18.19 -22.87
N SER A 375 4.94 -19.03 -21.89
CA SER A 375 5.65 -20.29 -21.61
C SER A 375 5.69 -21.27 -22.79
N ALA A 376 4.76 -21.17 -23.74
CA ALA A 376 4.73 -22.03 -24.92
C ALA A 376 5.67 -21.55 -26.05
N MET A 377 6.21 -20.33 -25.95
CA MET A 377 7.16 -19.83 -26.94
C MET A 377 8.49 -20.58 -26.82
N PRO A 378 9.03 -21.13 -27.92
CA PRO A 378 10.29 -21.86 -27.86
C PRO A 378 11.45 -20.88 -27.58
N LEU A 379 12.20 -21.16 -26.51
CA LEU A 379 13.46 -20.51 -26.19
C LEU A 379 14.58 -21.57 -26.20
N GLU A 380 15.78 -21.17 -26.59
CA GLU A 380 16.97 -22.02 -26.41
C GLU A 380 17.30 -22.13 -24.91
N GLU A 381 17.96 -23.22 -24.52
CA GLU A 381 18.30 -23.47 -23.12
C GLU A 381 19.27 -22.38 -22.61
N GLY A 382 18.83 -21.60 -21.61
CA GLY A 382 19.59 -20.48 -21.06
C GLY A 382 19.21 -19.10 -21.62
N ASP A 383 18.39 -19.03 -22.67
CA ASP A 383 17.84 -17.76 -23.17
C ASP A 383 16.64 -17.30 -22.34
N THR A 384 16.41 -15.98 -22.33
CA THR A 384 15.25 -15.37 -21.68
C THR A 384 14.63 -14.30 -22.58
N PHE A 385 13.41 -13.90 -22.22
CA PHE A 385 12.71 -12.80 -22.88
C PHE A 385 13.31 -11.44 -22.48
N PHE A 386 13.26 -10.48 -23.41
CA PHE A 386 13.76 -9.14 -23.16
C PHE A 386 12.73 -8.06 -23.45
N PHE A 387 12.54 -7.13 -22.50
CA PHE A 387 11.66 -5.97 -22.61
C PHE A 387 12.41 -4.65 -22.38
N ALA A 388 11.82 -3.54 -22.79
CA ALA A 388 12.38 -2.21 -22.56
C ALA A 388 11.56 -1.47 -21.49
N PRO A 389 12.16 -1.02 -20.38
CA PRO A 389 11.44 -0.23 -19.39
C PRO A 389 11.00 1.11 -19.99
N ARG A 390 9.86 1.61 -19.55
CA ARG A 390 9.26 2.89 -20.00
C ARG A 390 8.65 3.65 -18.82
N ALA A 391 8.37 4.93 -19.04
CA ALA A 391 7.56 5.72 -18.11
C ALA A 391 6.15 5.13 -17.96
N LEU A 392 5.49 5.48 -16.84
CA LEU A 392 4.15 4.99 -16.51
C LEU A 392 3.16 5.27 -17.65
N ARG A 393 2.48 4.22 -18.10
CA ARG A 393 1.40 4.31 -19.11
C ARG A 393 0.09 3.73 -18.60
N ASN A 394 0.15 2.61 -17.88
CA ASN A 394 -1.01 1.92 -17.35
C ASN A 394 -1.45 2.50 -15.99
N LEU A 395 -0.50 3.09 -15.26
CA LEU A 395 -0.71 3.71 -13.96
C LEU A 395 -0.59 5.24 -14.00
N VAL A 396 -1.47 5.92 -13.27
CA VAL A 396 -1.37 7.36 -12.99
C VAL A 396 -1.14 7.54 -11.51
N LEU A 397 -0.12 8.29 -11.12
CA LEU A 397 0.13 8.61 -9.70
C LEU A 397 -0.96 9.55 -9.19
N VAL A 398 -1.63 9.16 -8.10
CA VAL A 398 -2.75 9.92 -7.52
C VAL A 398 -2.41 10.46 -6.13
N ASP A 399 -1.75 9.65 -5.32
CA ASP A 399 -1.35 10.05 -3.98
C ASP A 399 0.01 9.49 -3.60
N GLU A 400 0.72 10.27 -2.79
CA GLU A 400 2.01 9.90 -2.22
C GLU A 400 1.90 10.04 -0.70
N MET A 401 1.92 8.91 -0.01
CA MET A 401 1.91 8.88 1.45
C MET A 401 3.35 8.95 1.96
N GLU A 402 3.69 10.05 2.61
CA GLU A 402 5.03 10.28 3.13
C GLU A 402 5.46 9.23 4.16
N SER A 403 6.70 8.78 4.03
CA SER A 403 7.34 7.88 4.99
C SER A 403 8.80 8.27 5.16
N LEU A 404 9.20 8.34 6.43
CA LEU A 404 10.55 8.67 6.86
C LEU A 404 11.44 7.42 6.93
N SER A 405 10.90 6.23 6.65
CA SER A 405 11.67 4.99 6.75
C SER A 405 12.62 4.83 5.54
N PRO A 406 13.88 4.43 5.74
CA PRO A 406 14.59 4.30 7.01
C PRO A 406 15.21 5.65 7.40
N ILE A 407 15.10 6.03 8.68
CA ILE A 407 15.85 7.17 9.23
C ILE A 407 17.25 6.64 9.61
N LEU A 408 18.27 7.13 8.91
CA LEU A 408 19.66 6.71 9.13
C LEU A 408 20.38 7.62 10.14
N SER A 409 20.03 8.89 10.13
CA SER A 409 20.61 9.91 11.02
C SER A 409 19.61 11.03 11.22
N SER A 410 19.61 11.62 12.42
CA SER A 410 18.81 12.80 12.73
C SER A 410 19.61 13.82 13.54
N ARG A 411 19.36 15.11 13.27
CA ARG A 411 19.90 16.24 14.03
C ARG A 411 18.79 17.22 14.33
N VAL A 412 18.71 17.62 15.59
CA VAL A 412 17.79 18.67 16.05
C VAL A 412 18.60 19.95 16.18
N ALA A 413 18.25 20.95 15.37
CA ALA A 413 18.94 22.23 15.34
C ALA A 413 17.97 23.31 14.86
N ASP A 414 18.17 24.56 15.29
CA ASP A 414 17.49 25.71 14.71
C ASP A 414 18.45 26.38 13.71
N LEU A 415 18.43 25.91 12.45
CA LEU A 415 19.24 26.53 11.39
C LEU A 415 18.44 27.60 10.64
N ALA A 416 17.12 27.60 10.77
CA ALA A 416 16.22 28.57 10.13
C ALA A 416 15.98 29.84 10.97
N GLY A 417 16.31 29.82 12.26
CA GLY A 417 16.07 30.95 13.17
C GLY A 417 14.58 31.13 13.48
N GLU A 418 13.83 30.03 13.55
CA GLU A 418 12.36 30.02 13.75
C GLU A 418 11.98 29.89 15.25
N ASP A 419 12.94 30.03 16.17
CA ASP A 419 12.86 29.78 17.63
C ASP A 419 12.55 28.32 18.03
N THR A 420 11.71 27.64 17.24
CA THR A 420 11.45 26.20 17.36
C THR A 420 12.49 25.42 16.54
N PRO A 421 13.27 24.51 17.15
CA PRO A 421 14.27 23.77 16.41
C PRO A 421 13.62 22.80 15.41
N GLN A 422 14.21 22.69 14.23
CA GLN A 422 13.79 21.76 13.20
C GLN A 422 14.47 20.40 13.37
N LEU A 423 13.86 19.34 12.84
CA LEU A 423 14.48 18.02 12.78
C LEU A 423 14.99 17.76 11.36
N TYR A 424 16.30 17.70 11.21
CA TYR A 424 16.99 17.34 9.97
C TYR A 424 17.21 15.83 9.95
N MET A 425 16.59 15.14 9.00
CA MET A 425 16.60 13.68 8.90
C MET A 425 17.19 13.24 7.57
N MET A 426 18.21 12.38 7.63
CA MET A 426 18.71 11.65 6.46
C MET A 426 17.92 10.34 6.35
N CYS A 427 17.07 10.23 5.34
CA CYS A 427 16.20 9.08 5.17
C CYS A 427 16.06 8.61 3.72
N GLY A 428 15.71 7.34 3.54
CA GLY A 428 15.50 6.71 2.24
C GLY A 428 16.59 5.72 1.84
N ARG A 429 16.47 5.14 0.64
CA ARG A 429 17.31 4.04 0.15
C ARG A 429 17.77 4.29 -1.27
N GLY A 430 19.08 4.14 -1.52
CA GLY A 430 19.67 4.22 -2.86
C GLY A 430 19.33 5.55 -3.55
N PRO A 431 18.80 5.52 -4.79
CA PRO A 431 18.45 6.74 -5.53
C PRO A 431 17.25 7.50 -4.93
N ARG A 432 16.50 6.90 -4.01
CA ARG A 432 15.32 7.51 -3.34
C ARG A 432 15.66 8.06 -1.95
N SER A 433 16.94 8.31 -1.66
CA SER A 433 17.38 8.97 -0.44
C SER A 433 17.14 10.48 -0.49
N SER A 434 16.80 11.07 0.67
CA SER A 434 16.48 12.50 0.82
C SER A 434 16.95 13.01 2.18
N LEU A 435 17.26 14.32 2.24
CA LEU A 435 17.40 15.07 3.48
C LEU A 435 16.07 15.80 3.72
N ARG A 436 15.33 15.42 4.77
CA ARG A 436 14.05 16.03 5.10
C ARG A 436 14.17 16.93 6.32
N VAL A 437 13.54 18.10 6.24
CA VAL A 437 13.46 19.07 7.34
C VAL A 437 12.04 19.03 7.89
N LEU A 438 11.88 18.52 9.10
CA LEU A 438 10.57 18.47 9.76
C LEU A 438 10.41 19.68 10.68
N ARG A 439 9.29 20.37 10.49
CA ARG A 439 8.81 21.45 11.35
C ARG A 439 7.53 21.00 12.03
N HIS A 440 7.39 21.32 13.30
CA HIS A 440 6.13 21.07 14.00
C HIS A 440 5.14 22.18 13.68
N GLY A 441 4.07 21.84 12.97
CA GLY A 441 3.05 22.79 12.56
C GLY A 441 1.92 22.13 11.80
N LEU A 442 1.12 22.96 11.14
CA LEU A 442 0.10 22.52 10.19
C LEU A 442 0.72 22.50 8.79
N GLU A 443 0.35 21.49 8.00
CA GLU A 443 0.73 21.43 6.59
C GLU A 443 0.12 22.63 5.85
N VAL A 444 0.93 23.33 5.09
CA VAL A 444 0.50 24.45 4.24
C VAL A 444 0.67 24.01 2.79
N SER A 445 -0.45 23.81 2.11
CA SER A 445 -0.45 23.53 0.67
C SER A 445 -0.28 24.84 -0.10
N GLU A 446 0.86 24.99 -0.75
CA GLU A 446 1.17 26.15 -1.58
C GLU A 446 0.37 26.07 -2.89
N MET A 447 -0.67 26.90 -3.02
CA MET A 447 -1.55 26.91 -4.19
C MET A 447 -0.99 27.75 -5.35
N ALA A 448 -0.28 28.83 -5.02
CA ALA A 448 0.33 29.73 -5.99
C ALA A 448 1.45 30.54 -5.33
N VAL A 449 2.50 30.84 -6.09
CA VAL A 449 3.57 31.77 -5.70
C VAL A 449 3.78 32.78 -6.81
N SER A 450 3.79 34.05 -6.42
CA SER A 450 4.12 35.17 -7.29
C SER A 450 5.03 36.11 -6.53
N GLU A 451 6.20 36.40 -7.11
CA GLU A 451 7.13 37.37 -6.54
C GLU A 451 6.57 38.79 -6.73
N LEU A 452 6.52 39.55 -5.64
CA LEU A 452 6.04 40.93 -5.66
C LEU A 452 7.22 41.92 -5.71
N PRO A 453 7.11 43.03 -6.47
CA PRO A 453 8.15 44.03 -6.52
C PRO A 453 8.19 44.86 -5.23
N GLY A 454 9.36 45.04 -4.64
CA GLY A 454 9.53 45.82 -3.41
C GLY A 454 9.01 45.10 -2.15
N ASN A 455 8.73 45.87 -1.10
CA ASN A 455 8.35 45.32 0.21
C ASN A 455 6.86 45.58 0.50
N PRO A 456 5.96 44.60 0.26
CA PRO A 456 4.57 44.72 0.66
C PRO A 456 4.45 44.75 2.19
N ASN A 457 3.50 45.54 2.70
CA ASN A 457 3.28 45.71 4.14
C ASN A 457 1.93 45.16 4.63
N ALA A 458 0.96 44.95 3.73
CA ALA A 458 -0.34 44.38 4.06
C ALA A 458 -1.02 43.77 2.82
N VAL A 459 -1.93 42.82 3.07
CA VAL A 459 -2.74 42.16 2.04
C VAL A 459 -4.17 41.94 2.55
N TRP A 460 -5.16 42.10 1.66
CA TRP A 460 -6.57 41.82 1.92
C TRP A 460 -7.20 41.11 0.73
N THR A 461 -8.22 40.28 0.97
CA THR A 461 -9.12 39.76 -0.06
C THR A 461 -10.50 40.36 0.14
N VAL A 462 -11.21 40.66 -0.96
CA VAL A 462 -12.55 41.22 -0.90
C VAL A 462 -13.45 40.64 -1.99
N LYS A 463 -14.66 40.24 -1.60
CA LYS A 463 -15.74 39.84 -2.52
C LYS A 463 -16.30 41.04 -3.26
N LYS A 464 -16.83 40.81 -4.47
CA LYS A 464 -17.55 41.87 -5.19
C LYS A 464 -18.93 42.07 -4.58
N ARG A 465 -19.60 40.98 -4.22
CA ARG A 465 -20.89 41.00 -3.54
C ARG A 465 -20.87 40.16 -2.26
N SER A 466 -21.73 40.50 -1.30
CA SER A 466 -21.82 39.78 -0.02
C SER A 466 -22.30 38.33 -0.19
N ASP A 467 -23.12 38.07 -1.21
CA ASP A 467 -23.69 36.77 -1.57
C ASP A 467 -22.78 35.92 -2.48
N ASP A 468 -21.67 36.48 -2.97
CA ASP A 468 -20.72 35.72 -3.80
C ASP A 468 -20.03 34.62 -2.97
N GLU A 469 -19.87 33.43 -3.55
CA GLU A 469 -19.15 32.33 -2.89
C GLU A 469 -17.65 32.64 -2.79
N TYR A 470 -17.07 33.26 -3.83
CA TYR A 470 -15.63 33.51 -3.99
C TYR A 470 -15.25 34.99 -3.85
N ASP A 471 -14.00 35.23 -3.47
CA ASP A 471 -13.40 36.57 -3.46
C ASP A 471 -13.12 37.05 -4.89
N ALA A 472 -13.17 38.37 -5.12
CA ALA A 472 -12.99 38.96 -6.44
C ALA A 472 -11.66 39.71 -6.59
N TYR A 473 -11.12 40.25 -5.50
CA TYR A 473 -9.89 41.04 -5.53
C TYR A 473 -8.92 40.66 -4.41
N ILE A 474 -7.62 40.69 -4.72
CA ILE A 474 -6.51 40.69 -3.77
C ILE A 474 -5.90 42.09 -3.81
N ILE A 475 -5.89 42.78 -2.67
CA ILE A 475 -5.29 44.11 -2.53
C ILE A 475 -3.99 43.98 -1.75
N VAL A 476 -2.88 44.40 -2.36
CA VAL A 476 -1.54 44.39 -1.76
C VAL A 476 -1.08 45.83 -1.56
N SER A 477 -0.82 46.22 -0.32
CA SER A 477 -0.31 47.55 0.01
C SER A 477 1.22 47.55 0.12
N PHE A 478 1.83 48.58 -0.46
CA PHE A 478 3.26 48.90 -0.35
C PHE A 478 3.45 50.19 0.44
N GLY A 479 4.69 50.63 0.66
CA GLY A 479 4.96 51.89 1.38
C GLY A 479 4.41 53.14 0.67
N ASN A 480 4.34 53.12 -0.66
CA ASN A 480 3.99 54.27 -1.50
C ASN A 480 2.84 54.01 -2.49
N ALA A 481 2.35 52.78 -2.61
CA ALA A 481 1.36 52.39 -3.61
C ALA A 481 0.51 51.23 -3.11
N THR A 482 -0.57 50.94 -3.84
CA THR A 482 -1.41 49.76 -3.66
C THR A 482 -1.56 49.07 -5.01
N LEU A 483 -1.29 47.76 -5.04
CA LEU A 483 -1.53 46.89 -6.19
C LEU A 483 -2.86 46.17 -5.98
N VAL A 484 -3.67 46.10 -7.03
CA VAL A 484 -4.95 45.38 -6.99
C VAL A 484 -4.93 44.31 -8.06
N LEU A 485 -5.13 43.07 -7.63
CA LEU A 485 -5.19 41.90 -8.49
C LEU A 485 -6.64 41.40 -8.51
N SER A 486 -7.18 41.07 -9.69
CA SER A 486 -8.47 40.39 -9.80
C SER A 486 -8.28 38.87 -9.73
N ILE A 487 -9.19 38.21 -9.05
CA ILE A 487 -9.26 36.75 -8.97
C ILE A 487 -10.22 36.27 -10.06
N GLY A 488 -9.67 35.68 -11.13
CA GLY A 488 -10.42 35.04 -12.21
C GLY A 488 -9.87 33.64 -12.48
N GLU A 489 -9.87 33.22 -13.76
CA GLU A 489 -9.12 32.03 -14.18
C GLU A 489 -7.60 32.24 -14.01
N THR A 490 -7.15 33.46 -14.27
CA THR A 490 -5.79 33.96 -14.01
C THR A 490 -5.85 35.09 -12.98
N VAL A 491 -4.77 35.23 -12.21
CA VAL A 491 -4.59 36.39 -11.32
C VAL A 491 -3.90 37.49 -12.12
N GLU A 492 -4.60 38.59 -12.34
CA GLU A 492 -4.13 39.71 -13.18
C GLU A 492 -4.23 41.04 -12.44
N GLU A 493 -3.30 41.95 -12.74
CA GLU A 493 -3.36 43.32 -12.24
C GLU A 493 -4.50 44.10 -12.91
N VAL A 494 -5.34 44.74 -12.10
CA VAL A 494 -6.49 45.50 -12.58
C VAL A 494 -6.46 46.95 -12.11
N THR A 495 -6.52 47.88 -13.06
CA THR A 495 -6.56 49.32 -12.80
C THR A 495 -7.98 49.90 -12.74
N ASP A 496 -8.98 49.18 -13.25
CA ASP A 496 -10.37 49.66 -13.37
C ASP A 496 -11.28 49.20 -12.21
N SER A 497 -10.68 48.67 -11.14
CA SER A 497 -11.35 48.16 -9.93
C SER A 497 -11.98 49.26 -9.06
N GLY A 498 -11.60 50.53 -9.26
CA GLY A 498 -12.09 51.67 -8.49
C GLY A 498 -11.27 51.98 -7.23
N PHE A 499 -10.36 51.08 -6.83
CA PHE A 499 -9.40 51.33 -5.76
C PHE A 499 -8.35 52.39 -6.15
N LEU A 500 -7.80 53.09 -5.16
CA LEU A 500 -6.71 54.04 -5.34
C LEU A 500 -5.37 53.33 -5.24
N GLY A 501 -4.67 53.20 -6.37
CA GLY A 501 -3.35 52.53 -6.43
C GLY A 501 -2.15 53.43 -6.08
N THR A 502 -2.31 54.75 -6.09
CA THR A 502 -1.18 55.71 -5.94
C THR A 502 -0.79 56.01 -4.49
N THR A 503 -1.45 55.40 -3.51
CA THR A 503 -1.20 55.60 -2.08
C THR A 503 -1.24 54.26 -1.37
N PRO A 504 -0.55 54.10 -0.23
CA PRO A 504 -0.70 52.92 0.61
C PRO A 504 -2.14 52.79 1.10
N THR A 505 -2.58 51.54 1.25
CA THR A 505 -3.90 51.20 1.79
C THR A 505 -3.75 50.72 3.22
N LEU A 506 -4.64 51.17 4.11
CA LEU A 506 -4.70 50.78 5.51
C LEU A 506 -5.73 49.68 5.77
N SER A 507 -6.79 49.63 4.97
CA SER A 507 -7.81 48.58 5.04
C SER A 507 -8.65 48.53 3.78
N CYS A 508 -9.10 47.34 3.40
CA CYS A 508 -10.12 47.12 2.38
C CYS A 508 -11.19 46.17 2.91
N SER A 509 -12.47 46.50 2.70
CA SER A 509 -13.58 45.66 3.12
C SER A 509 -14.83 45.88 2.27
N ALA A 510 -15.67 44.84 2.14
CA ALA A 510 -17.04 45.01 1.67
C ALA A 510 -17.91 45.60 2.80
N LEU A 511 -18.67 46.67 2.51
CA LEU A 511 -19.50 47.38 3.50
C LEU A 511 -20.98 46.98 3.41
N SER A 512 -21.53 46.94 2.20
CA SER A 512 -22.91 46.54 1.90
C SER A 512 -22.93 45.51 0.78
N ASP A 513 -24.11 45.01 0.40
CA ASP A 513 -24.26 43.90 -0.54
C ASP A 513 -23.37 44.02 -1.79
N ASP A 514 -23.20 45.21 -2.36
CA ASP A 514 -22.37 45.42 -3.56
C ASP A 514 -21.39 46.61 -3.43
N ALA A 515 -20.99 47.01 -2.22
CA ALA A 515 -20.14 48.20 -2.02
C ALA A 515 -18.82 47.88 -1.31
N LEU A 516 -17.74 48.47 -1.82
CA LEU A 516 -16.38 48.31 -1.31
C LEU A 516 -15.92 49.59 -0.63
N VAL A 517 -15.12 49.45 0.41
CA VAL A 517 -14.49 50.58 1.10
C VAL A 517 -13.00 50.35 1.19
N GLN A 518 -12.23 51.36 0.80
CA GLN A 518 -10.79 51.44 0.95
C GLN A 518 -10.46 52.58 1.92
N VAL A 519 -9.70 52.28 2.96
CA VAL A 519 -9.16 53.28 3.89
C VAL A 519 -7.70 53.50 3.55
N TYR A 520 -7.29 54.76 3.38
CA TYR A 520 -5.91 55.16 3.06
C TYR A 520 -5.53 56.37 3.93
N PRO A 521 -4.24 56.72 4.08
CA PRO A 521 -3.81 57.74 5.05
C PRO A 521 -4.48 59.12 4.89
N TYR A 522 -4.91 59.45 3.67
CA TYR A 522 -5.49 60.75 3.34
C TYR A 522 -7.03 60.75 3.28
N GLY A 523 -7.68 59.61 3.52
CA GLY A 523 -9.13 59.53 3.45
C GLY A 523 -9.74 58.14 3.45
N ILE A 524 -11.03 58.09 3.14
CA ILE A 524 -11.82 56.88 2.95
C ILE A 524 -12.44 56.96 1.55
N ARG A 525 -12.30 55.90 0.77
CA ARG A 525 -12.86 55.78 -0.56
C ARG A 525 -13.95 54.71 -0.53
N HIS A 526 -15.19 55.12 -0.78
CA HIS A 526 -16.34 54.23 -0.90
C HIS A 526 -16.66 54.03 -2.39
N ILE A 527 -16.64 52.77 -2.84
CA ILE A 527 -16.82 52.35 -4.23
C ILE A 527 -18.16 51.62 -4.31
N CYS A 528 -19.15 52.25 -4.95
CA CYS A 528 -20.46 51.67 -5.16
C CYS A 528 -20.45 50.63 -6.30
N ALA A 529 -21.47 49.78 -6.35
CA ALA A 529 -21.67 48.76 -7.39
C ALA A 529 -21.61 49.29 -8.82
N ASP A 530 -22.10 50.51 -9.04
CA ASP A 530 -22.12 51.20 -10.34
C ASP A 530 -20.80 51.93 -10.67
N LYS A 531 -19.71 51.56 -9.99
CA LYS A 531 -18.38 52.17 -10.08
C LYS A 531 -18.35 53.66 -9.68
N ARG A 532 -19.41 54.20 -9.05
CA ARG A 532 -19.34 55.54 -8.45
C ARG A 532 -18.44 55.53 -7.23
N VAL A 533 -17.58 56.53 -7.15
CA VAL A 533 -16.62 56.69 -6.06
C VAL A 533 -17.02 57.89 -5.22
N ASN A 534 -17.23 57.67 -3.93
CA ASN A 534 -17.39 58.72 -2.93
C ASN A 534 -16.10 58.80 -2.09
N GLU A 535 -15.44 59.94 -2.13
CA GLU A 535 -14.18 60.17 -1.42
C GLU A 535 -14.41 61.06 -0.19
N TRP A 536 -13.98 60.58 0.97
CA TRP A 536 -13.96 61.34 2.21
C TRP A 536 -12.52 61.68 2.55
N LYS A 537 -12.15 62.96 2.51
CA LYS A 537 -10.79 63.42 2.80
C LYS A 537 -10.60 63.62 4.30
N THR A 538 -9.43 63.26 4.81
CA THR A 538 -9.07 63.53 6.20
C THR A 538 -9.16 65.05 6.48
N PRO A 539 -9.84 65.48 7.56
CA PRO A 539 -9.87 66.88 7.96
C PRO A 539 -8.46 67.44 8.11
N GLY A 540 -8.23 68.67 7.62
CA GLY A 540 -6.92 69.30 7.67
C GLY A 540 -6.32 69.32 9.07
N LYS A 541 -4.99 69.17 9.17
CA LYS A 541 -4.29 69.31 10.45
C LYS A 541 -4.62 70.69 11.02
N LYS A 542 -5.19 70.76 12.24
CA LYS A 542 -5.22 72.02 12.99
C LYS A 542 -3.77 72.46 13.14
N GLN A 543 -3.44 73.62 12.56
CA GLN A 543 -2.13 74.26 12.68
C GLN A 543 -1.81 74.57 14.14
#